data_AF-A0A7S2N672-F1
#
_entry.id   AF-A0A7S2N672-F1
#
_cell.length_a   1.000
_cell.length_b   1.000
_cell.length_c   1.000
_cell.angle_alpha   90.00
_cell.angle_beta   90.00
_cell.angle_gamma   90.00
#
_symmetry.space_group_name_H-M   'P 1'
#
loop_
_entity.id
_entity.type
_entity.pdbx_description
1 polymer ?
#
loop_
_entity_poly.entity_id
_entity_poly.type
_entity_poly.pdbx_seq_one_letter_code
_entity_poly.pdbx_strand_id
1 'polypeptide(L)'
;TLAPSVDLTAVARQTPGMSGADLANLLNEGAIVAARQNKTEVDQDDIANALERIAIGLEKKDAVMSQKKKELVAYHEAGHAILGALMNDFDVVAKISIVPRGPAGGVTIFMPSEERLNTGLYSKEFLENRMCVALGGRLAEEITNGKDNVT
;
A
#
# COMPACT_ATOMS: atom_id res chain seq x y z
N THR A 1 9.15 -24.45 3.93
CA THR A 1 8.75 -24.21 5.34
C THR A 1 8.83 -22.72 5.61
N LEU A 2 8.21 -22.22 6.68
CA LEU A 2 8.41 -20.83 7.12
C LEU A 2 9.78 -20.71 7.80
N ALA A 3 10.49 -19.62 7.55
CA ALA A 3 11.70 -19.30 8.27
C ALA A 3 11.37 -19.00 9.75
N PRO A 4 12.25 -19.33 10.72
CA PRO A 4 12.01 -19.07 12.14
C PRO A 4 11.81 -17.58 12.49
N SER A 5 12.28 -16.67 11.63
CA SER A 5 12.17 -15.21 11.79
C SER A 5 10.82 -14.63 11.37
N VAL A 6 9.89 -15.45 10.86
CA VAL A 6 8.57 -14.97 10.44
C VAL A 6 7.72 -14.62 11.66
N ASP A 7 7.27 -13.37 11.72
CA ASP A 7 6.31 -12.87 12.71
C ASP A 7 4.89 -12.94 12.14
N LEU A 8 4.18 -14.02 12.49
CA LEU A 8 2.79 -14.23 12.08
C LEU A 8 1.82 -13.25 12.74
N THR A 9 2.16 -12.67 13.89
CA THR A 9 1.35 -11.62 14.51
C THR A 9 1.41 -10.34 13.69
N ALA A 10 2.60 -9.98 13.18
CA ALA A 10 2.74 -8.86 12.25
C ALA A 10 2.00 -9.09 10.93
N VAL A 11 1.98 -10.34 10.42
CA VAL A 11 1.18 -10.69 9.23
C VAL A 11 -0.31 -10.52 9.52
N ALA A 12 -0.81 -11.05 10.64
CA ALA A 12 -2.22 -10.98 11.01
C ALA A 12 -2.75 -9.54 11.10
N ARG A 13 -1.94 -8.62 11.64
CA ARG A 13 -2.27 -7.18 11.71
C ARG A 13 -2.43 -6.52 10.34
N GLN A 14 -1.76 -7.04 9.32
CA GLN A 14 -1.80 -6.52 7.95
C GLN A 14 -2.86 -7.18 7.06
N THR A 15 -3.53 -8.22 7.57
CA THR A 15 -4.56 -8.98 6.83
C THR A 15 -5.97 -8.87 7.43
N PRO A 16 -6.43 -7.69 7.90
CA PRO A 16 -7.78 -7.58 8.44
C PRO A 16 -8.82 -7.85 7.35
N GLY A 17 -9.85 -8.62 7.69
CA GLY A 17 -10.94 -8.96 6.76
C GLY A 17 -10.64 -10.10 5.77
N MET A 18 -9.42 -10.65 5.75
CA MET A 18 -9.10 -11.84 4.96
C MET A 18 -9.72 -13.10 5.58
N SER A 19 -10.37 -13.92 4.76
CA SER A 19 -10.88 -15.22 5.17
C SER A 19 -9.74 -16.24 5.34
N GLY A 20 -10.04 -17.40 5.95
CA GLY A 20 -9.05 -18.50 6.03
C GLY A 20 -8.55 -18.97 4.65
N ALA A 21 -9.41 -18.91 3.63
CA ALA A 21 -9.01 -19.21 2.25
C ALA A 21 -8.05 -18.15 1.68
N ASP A 22 -8.29 -16.87 1.99
CA ASP A 22 -7.43 -15.78 1.56
C ASP A 22 -6.06 -15.85 2.23
N LEU A 23 -6.00 -16.21 3.52
CA LEU A 23 -4.74 -16.41 4.26
C LEU A 23 -3.97 -17.63 3.73
N ALA A 24 -4.66 -18.72 3.41
CA ALA A 24 -4.03 -19.87 2.77
C ALA A 24 -3.45 -19.50 1.40
N ASN A 25 -4.20 -18.72 0.61
CA ASN A 25 -3.72 -18.20 -0.67
C ASN A 25 -2.51 -17.26 -0.51
N LEU A 26 -2.52 -16.39 0.51
CA LEU A 26 -1.39 -15.51 0.83
C LEU A 26 -0.11 -16.30 1.12
N LEU A 27 -0.17 -17.31 1.98
CA LEU A 27 1.00 -18.13 2.30
C LEU A 27 1.48 -18.94 1.10
N ASN A 28 0.56 -19.43 0.26
CA ASN A 28 0.90 -20.11 -0.98
C ASN A 28 1.62 -19.17 -1.97
N GLU A 29 1.13 -17.94 -2.13
CA GLU A 29 1.79 -16.93 -2.97
C GLU A 29 3.17 -16.53 -2.40
N GLY A 30 3.31 -16.43 -1.07
CA GLY A 30 4.60 -16.24 -0.42
C GLY A 30 5.59 -17.36 -0.75
N ALA A 31 5.12 -18.61 -0.72
CA ALA A 31 5.93 -19.77 -1.12
C ALA A 31 6.35 -19.70 -2.60
N ILE A 32 5.47 -19.26 -3.51
CA ILE A 32 5.79 -19.06 -4.93
C ILE A 32 6.86 -17.97 -5.09
N VAL A 33 6.77 -16.87 -4.33
CA VAL A 33 7.76 -15.79 -4.35
C VAL A 33 9.13 -16.29 -3.88
N ALA A 34 9.18 -17.03 -2.77
CA ALA A 34 10.40 -17.63 -2.24
C ALA A 34 11.04 -18.61 -3.25
N ALA A 35 10.22 -19.49 -3.84
CA ALA A 35 10.67 -20.47 -4.82
C ALA A 35 11.25 -19.82 -6.08
N ARG A 36 10.66 -18.72 -6.57
CA ARG A 36 11.20 -17.95 -7.71
C ARG A 36 12.58 -17.35 -7.44
N GLN A 37 12.91 -17.12 -6.17
CA GLN A 37 14.21 -16.65 -5.72
C GLN A 37 15.16 -17.80 -5.34
N ASN A 38 14.76 -19.06 -5.59
CA ASN A 38 15.48 -20.26 -5.19
C ASN A 38 15.76 -20.35 -3.67
N LYS A 39 14.89 -19.75 -2.85
CA LYS A 39 14.96 -19.88 -1.38
C LYS A 39 14.42 -21.24 -0.95
N THR A 40 14.98 -21.79 0.13
CA THR A 40 14.53 -23.06 0.74
C THR A 40 13.44 -22.86 1.79
N GLU A 41 13.32 -21.65 2.32
CA GLU A 41 12.33 -21.25 3.31
C GLU A 41 11.65 -19.94 2.89
N VAL A 42 10.41 -19.73 3.36
CA VAL A 42 9.64 -18.52 3.13
C VAL A 42 9.92 -17.55 4.28
N ASP A 43 10.44 -16.37 3.97
CA ASP A 43 10.71 -15.33 4.97
C ASP A 43 9.58 -14.28 5.06
N GLN A 44 9.78 -13.31 5.94
CA GLN A 44 8.81 -12.24 6.17
C GLN A 44 8.57 -11.39 4.91
N ASP A 45 9.63 -11.15 4.13
CA ASP A 45 9.58 -10.31 2.94
C ASP A 45 8.81 -11.02 1.82
N ASP A 46 8.94 -12.34 1.69
CA ASP A 46 8.18 -13.13 0.72
C ASP A 46 6.67 -13.03 0.99
N ILE A 47 6.26 -13.09 2.26
CA ILE A 47 4.85 -12.92 2.67
C ILE A 47 4.38 -11.49 2.43
N ALA A 48 5.17 -10.48 2.79
CA ALA A 48 4.84 -9.07 2.56
C ALA A 48 4.68 -8.77 1.05
N ASN A 49 5.57 -9.31 0.21
CA ASN A 49 5.48 -9.18 -1.25
C ASN A 49 4.23 -9.86 -1.81
N ALA A 50 3.88 -11.04 -1.29
CA ALA A 50 2.67 -11.75 -1.67
C ALA A 50 1.41 -10.96 -1.28
N LEU A 51 1.39 -10.37 -0.08
CA LEU A 51 0.28 -9.53 0.39
C LEU A 51 0.10 -8.31 -0.52
N GLU A 52 1.19 -7.59 -0.83
CA GLU A 52 1.14 -6.45 -1.76
C GLU A 52 0.61 -6.84 -3.14
N ARG A 53 1.04 -8.01 -3.65
CA ARG A 53 0.58 -8.52 -4.93
C ARG A 53 -0.92 -8.86 -4.90
N ILE A 54 -1.43 -9.41 -3.81
CA ILE A 54 -2.86 -9.70 -3.66
C ILE A 54 -3.66 -8.39 -3.55
N ALA A 55 -3.16 -7.42 -2.78
CA ALA A 55 -3.88 -6.18 -2.51
C ALA A 55 -3.92 -5.23 -3.72
N ILE A 56 -2.79 -5.03 -4.40
CA ILE A 56 -2.63 -3.95 -5.40
C ILE A 56 -2.27 -4.51 -6.79
N GLY A 57 -1.94 -5.80 -6.88
CA GLY A 57 -1.60 -6.48 -8.11
C GLY A 57 -0.09 -6.58 -8.39
N LEU A 58 0.22 -7.19 -9.54
CA LEU A 58 1.60 -7.44 -9.97
C LEU A 58 2.33 -6.14 -10.32
N GLU A 59 3.60 -6.10 -9.92
CA GLU A 59 4.55 -5.08 -10.37
C GLU A 59 4.77 -5.17 -11.88
N LYS A 60 4.69 -4.02 -12.57
CA LYS A 60 4.96 -3.92 -13.99
C LYS A 60 6.45 -3.63 -14.22
N LYS A 61 7.27 -4.68 -14.20
CA LYS A 61 8.74 -4.57 -14.40
C LYS A 61 9.13 -3.94 -15.74
N ASP A 62 8.31 -4.13 -16.78
CA ASP A 62 8.55 -3.58 -18.12
C ASP A 62 7.86 -2.23 -18.37
N ALA A 63 7.26 -1.61 -17.34
CA ALA A 63 6.65 -0.30 -17.49
C ALA A 63 7.72 0.77 -17.69
N VAL A 64 7.99 1.12 -18.95
CA VAL A 64 8.82 2.27 -19.30
C VAL A 64 8.09 3.55 -18.88
N MET A 65 8.49 4.12 -17.74
CA MET A 65 8.03 5.43 -17.29
C MET A 65 9.03 6.51 -17.71
N SER A 66 8.55 7.50 -18.45
CA SER A 66 9.32 8.71 -18.72
C SER A 66 9.64 9.45 -17.42
N GLN A 67 10.73 10.21 -17.39
CA GLN A 67 11.14 10.99 -16.21
C GLN A 67 10.01 11.92 -15.72
N LYS A 68 9.36 12.62 -16.66
CA LYS A 68 8.21 13.48 -16.37
C LYS A 68 7.05 12.72 -15.70
N LYS A 69 6.76 11.48 -16.14
CA LYS A 69 5.71 10.65 -15.54
C LYS A 69 6.10 10.18 -14.15
N LYS A 70 7.37 9.82 -13.92
CA LYS A 70 7.87 9.44 -12.60
C LYS A 70 7.75 10.59 -11.60
N GLU A 71 8.13 11.81 -12.01
CA GLU A 71 7.99 13.01 -11.17
C GLU A 71 6.52 13.31 -10.85
N LEU A 72 5.64 13.25 -11.84
CA LEU A 72 4.19 13.43 -11.62
C LEU A 72 3.65 12.45 -10.57
N VAL A 73 3.92 11.15 -10.74
CA VAL A 73 3.49 10.11 -9.78
C VAL A 73 4.13 10.33 -8.41
N ALA A 74 5.39 10.74 -8.35
CA ALA A 74 6.05 11.03 -7.08
C ALA A 74 5.36 12.16 -6.31
N TYR A 75 4.98 13.26 -6.99
CA TYR A 75 4.21 14.33 -6.37
C TYR A 75 2.81 13.88 -5.96
N HIS A 76 2.13 13.08 -6.80
CA HIS A 76 0.81 12.54 -6.49
C HIS A 76 0.83 11.71 -5.19
N GLU A 77 1.72 10.72 -5.11
CA GLU A 77 1.82 9.86 -3.92
C GLU A 77 2.34 10.64 -2.70
N ALA A 78 3.24 11.60 -2.89
CA ALA A 78 3.67 12.48 -1.81
C ALA A 78 2.51 13.33 -1.26
N GLY A 79 1.58 13.77 -2.11
CA GLY A 79 0.37 14.49 -1.69
C GLY A 79 -0.51 13.66 -0.75
N HIS A 80 -0.76 12.40 -1.11
CA HIS A 80 -1.48 11.47 -0.23
C HIS A 80 -0.73 11.24 1.08
N ALA A 81 0.57 10.97 1.01
CA ALA A 81 1.38 10.65 2.18
C ALA A 81 1.51 11.81 3.16
N ILE A 82 1.78 13.03 2.67
CA ILE A 82 1.94 14.22 3.50
C ILE A 82 0.62 14.56 4.20
N LEU A 83 -0.50 14.58 3.46
CA LEU A 83 -1.79 14.83 4.11
C LEU A 83 -2.10 13.75 5.14
N GLY A 84 -1.93 12.46 4.81
CA GLY A 84 -2.19 11.38 5.76
C GLY A 84 -1.31 11.45 7.02
N ALA A 85 -0.06 11.92 6.89
CA ALA A 85 0.82 12.13 8.03
C ALA A 85 0.46 13.36 8.89
N LEU A 86 -0.26 14.34 8.32
CA LEU A 86 -0.65 15.58 9.00
C LEU A 86 -2.07 15.54 9.59
N MET A 87 -2.95 14.69 9.06
CA MET A 87 -4.32 14.59 9.57
C MET A 87 -4.34 13.91 10.94
N ASN A 88 -5.07 14.52 11.88
CA ASN A 88 -5.42 13.86 13.13
C ASN A 88 -6.45 12.76 12.87
N ASP A 89 -6.61 11.80 13.78
CA ASP A 89 -7.59 10.69 13.65
C ASP A 89 -7.67 10.14 12.21
N PHE A 90 -6.53 9.70 11.67
CA PHE A 90 -6.44 9.05 10.37
C PHE A 90 -5.45 7.88 10.41
N ASP A 91 -5.46 7.04 9.38
CA ASP A 91 -4.61 5.86 9.28
C ASP A 91 -3.16 6.26 8.96
N VAL A 92 -2.20 5.52 9.51
CA VAL A 92 -0.76 5.88 9.43
C VAL A 92 -0.17 5.42 8.10
N VAL A 93 0.69 6.24 7.48
CA VAL A 93 1.40 5.84 6.26
C VAL A 93 2.32 4.66 6.55
N ALA A 94 2.05 3.52 5.92
CA ALA A 94 2.85 2.30 6.05
C ALA A 94 3.91 2.19 4.96
N LYS A 95 3.56 2.54 3.72
CA LYS A 95 4.47 2.44 2.58
C LYS A 95 4.07 3.43 1.49
N ILE A 96 5.08 3.98 0.82
CA ILE A 96 4.92 4.82 -0.37
C ILE A 96 5.75 4.21 -1.49
N SER A 97 5.20 4.07 -2.68
CA SER A 97 5.89 3.55 -3.85
C SER A 97 5.42 4.23 -5.13
N ILE A 98 6.37 4.64 -5.97
CA ILE A 98 6.10 5.14 -7.33
C ILE A 98 6.23 4.03 -8.39
N VAL A 99 6.43 2.79 -7.94
CA VAL A 99 6.56 1.63 -8.83
C VAL A 99 5.16 1.20 -9.28
N PRO A 100 4.88 1.14 -10.60
CA PRO A 100 3.55 0.82 -11.10
C PRO A 100 3.17 -0.63 -10.78
N ARG A 101 1.98 -0.80 -10.21
CA ARG A 101 1.40 -2.09 -9.84
C ARG A 101 -0.04 -2.17 -10.33
N GLY A 102 -0.40 -3.28 -10.97
CA GLY A 102 -1.74 -3.47 -11.52
C GLY A 102 -2.19 -2.27 -12.38
N PRO A 103 -3.38 -1.68 -12.14
CA PRO A 103 -3.82 -0.47 -12.83
C PRO A 103 -3.19 0.84 -12.30
N ALA A 104 -2.55 0.82 -11.14
CA ALA A 104 -2.04 2.02 -10.46
C ALA A 104 -0.64 2.44 -10.97
N GLY A 105 -0.43 3.76 -11.08
CA GLY A 105 0.86 4.36 -11.47
C GLY A 105 1.86 4.47 -10.32
N GLY A 106 1.35 4.59 -9.10
CA GLY A 106 2.04 4.57 -7.80
C GLY A 106 1.03 4.15 -6.73
N VAL A 107 1.47 4.03 -5.48
CA VAL A 107 0.59 3.70 -4.36
C VAL A 107 1.12 4.23 -3.03
N THR A 108 0.19 4.77 -2.25
CA THR A 108 0.37 5.11 -0.83
C THR A 108 -0.52 4.18 -0.01
N ILE A 109 0.09 3.37 0.85
CA ILE A 109 -0.58 2.38 1.70
C ILE A 109 -0.70 2.94 3.10
N PHE A 110 -1.91 2.94 3.64
CA PHE A 110 -2.20 3.34 5.01
C PHE A 110 -2.54 2.10 5.86
N MET A 111 -2.12 2.12 7.13
CA MET A 111 -2.40 1.07 8.09
C MET A 111 -3.36 1.60 9.15
N PRO A 112 -4.55 0.97 9.31
CA PRO A 112 -5.49 1.35 10.35
C PRO A 112 -4.94 1.09 11.75
N SER A 113 -5.41 1.86 12.74
CA SER A 113 -5.09 1.60 14.13
C SER A 113 -5.76 0.32 14.64
N GLU A 114 -5.17 -0.33 15.65
CA GLU A 114 -5.76 -1.55 16.26
C GLU A 114 -7.17 -1.29 16.78
N GLU A 115 -7.42 -0.12 17.38
CA GLU A 115 -8.74 0.30 17.84
C GLU A 115 -9.77 0.36 16.69
N ARG A 116 -9.36 0.92 15.54
CA ARG A 116 -10.23 1.04 14.36
C ARG A 116 -10.54 -0.32 13.76
N LEU A 117 -9.56 -1.22 13.71
CA LEU A 117 -9.74 -2.60 13.25
C LEU A 117 -10.70 -3.38 14.16
N ASN A 118 -10.61 -3.19 15.47
CA ASN A 118 -11.42 -3.92 16.45
C ASN A 118 -12.87 -3.42 16.51
N THR A 119 -13.08 -2.10 16.43
CA THR A 119 -14.41 -1.50 16.59
C THR A 119 -15.18 -1.43 15.27
N GLY A 120 -14.47 -1.23 14.15
CA GLY A 120 -15.09 -0.93 12.86
C GLY A 120 -15.87 0.40 12.82
N LEU A 121 -15.71 1.24 13.85
CA LEU A 121 -16.39 2.52 13.97
C LEU A 121 -15.51 3.64 13.44
N TYR A 122 -16.14 4.62 12.78
CA TYR A 122 -15.48 5.78 12.20
C TYR A 122 -16.09 7.06 12.74
N SER A 123 -15.24 7.95 13.23
CA SER A 123 -15.65 9.30 13.60
C SER A 123 -15.99 10.10 12.34
N LYS A 124 -16.74 11.20 12.51
CA LYS A 124 -16.95 12.16 11.42
C LYS A 124 -15.61 12.74 10.95
N GLU A 125 -14.72 13.08 11.89
CA GLU A 125 -13.39 13.64 11.61
C GLU A 125 -12.55 12.69 10.74
N PHE A 126 -12.51 11.39 11.06
CA PHE A 126 -11.83 10.40 10.23
C PHE A 126 -12.36 10.38 8.80
N LEU A 127 -13.68 10.41 8.63
CA LEU A 127 -14.29 10.37 7.29
C LEU A 127 -14.00 11.64 6.49
N GLU A 128 -14.00 12.81 7.14
CA GLU A 128 -13.57 14.08 6.54
C GLU A 128 -12.09 14.03 6.14
N ASN A 129 -11.23 13.54 7.03
CA ASN A 129 -9.80 13.39 6.76
C ASN A 129 -9.52 12.38 5.66
N ARG A 130 -10.31 11.29 5.57
CA ARG A 130 -10.25 10.34 4.45
C ARG A 130 -10.54 11.01 3.12
N MET A 131 -11.53 11.91 3.07
CA MET A 131 -11.82 12.69 1.85
C MET A 131 -10.65 13.63 1.52
N CYS A 132 -10.12 14.35 2.52
CA CYS A 132 -8.97 15.24 2.33
C CYS A 132 -7.75 14.49 1.78
N VAL A 133 -7.38 13.37 2.39
CA VAL A 133 -6.23 12.55 1.95
C VAL A 133 -6.46 11.98 0.56
N ALA A 134 -7.67 11.52 0.23
CA ALA A 134 -8.01 11.04 -1.10
C ALA A 134 -7.86 12.12 -2.20
N LEU A 135 -8.00 13.40 -1.84
CA LEU A 135 -7.79 14.53 -2.74
C LEU A 135 -6.33 15.05 -2.74
N GLY A 136 -5.47 14.52 -1.87
CA GLY A 136 -4.10 14.99 -1.67
C GLY A 136 -3.21 14.91 -2.91
N GLY A 137 -3.28 13.79 -3.64
CA GLY A 137 -2.49 13.63 -4.87
C GLY A 137 -2.84 14.66 -5.94
N ARG A 138 -4.14 14.90 -6.16
CA ARG A 138 -4.66 15.94 -7.06
C ARG A 138 -4.15 17.33 -6.66
N LEU A 139 -4.21 17.66 -5.38
CA LEU A 139 -3.77 18.96 -4.86
C LEU A 139 -2.26 19.16 -5.03
N ALA A 140 -1.45 18.12 -4.81
CA ALA A 140 -0.01 18.17 -5.00
C ALA A 140 0.36 18.40 -6.48
N GLU A 141 -0.35 17.75 -7.40
CA GLU A 141 -0.19 18.00 -8.83
C GLU A 141 -0.59 19.43 -9.23
N GLU A 142 -1.69 19.95 -8.69
CA GLU A 142 -2.13 21.32 -8.96
C GLU A 142 -1.08 22.36 -8.53
N ILE A 143 -0.48 22.17 -7.34
CA ILE A 143 0.54 23.08 -6.81
C ILE A 143 1.81 23.05 -7.68
N THR A 144 2.17 21.88 -8.21
CA THR A 144 3.43 21.69 -8.94
C THR A 144 3.32 21.99 -10.43
N ASN A 145 2.21 21.63 -11.07
CA ASN A 145 2.00 21.74 -12.52
C ASN A 145 1.03 22.87 -12.93
N GLY A 146 0.31 23.45 -11.96
CA GLY A 146 -0.75 24.42 -12.20
C GLY A 146 -2.12 23.78 -12.46
N LYS A 147 -3.18 24.59 -12.29
CA LYS A 147 -4.60 24.17 -12.37
C LYS A 147 -5.02 23.50 -13.67
N ASP A 148 -4.41 23.88 -14.78
CA ASP A 148 -4.77 23.36 -16.11
C ASP A 148 -4.07 22.04 -16.46
N ASN A 149 -3.10 21.60 -15.64
CA ASN A 149 -2.25 20.45 -15.93
C ASN A 149 -2.36 19.34 -14.88
N VAL A 150 -3.53 19.21 -14.26
CA VAL A 150 -3.79 18.17 -13.25
C VAL A 150 -4.39 16.93 -13.90
N THR A 151 -3.89 15.75 -13.57
CA THR A 151 -4.34 14.47 -14.17
C THR A 151 -5.62 13.93 -13.56
#